data_AF-A0A6N6JRT4-F1
#
_entry.id   AF-A0A6N6JRT4-F1
#
_cell.length_a   1.000
_cell.length_b   1.000
_cell.length_c   1.000
_cell.angle_alpha   90.00
_cell.angle_beta   90.00
_cell.angle_gamma   90.00
#
_symmetry.space_group_name_H-M   'P 1'
#
loop_
_entity.id
_entity.type
_entity.pdbx_description
1 polymer ?
#
loop_
_entity_poly.entity_id
_entity_poly.type
_entity_poly.pdbx_seq_one_letter_code
_entity_poly.pdbx_strand_id
1 'polypeptide(L)'
;MPRISRRPSREKTMAMRLHLWMAMAACILLTGAIHADDKADIKAIDDFKTEPFKQYEREDKMRSLAKSGSADAAGKLIDLLADDYVHIRDAAADILIEMKGDAVQSSLTRALSHKNAEIRWRAAEVLGFRLAADSVKELAEKLRADKELAVREACARALGAIGNDEARKALLEGLKQGGSSGGACARALGQLGQTDAAERMEKLLTAKEWQAAAGALDGLALLGPDAHVKAAAKCAASRDWRVRIATAQCLARLTQAPAIAEARPTLAELLKDEDWRVRRRTVEALVDLWQQASVELLIGALGSEKEFIVHDIVNALELLSGERKGYSADGWKMWWEGSKKELAARPKRPLQGWLKAPLAGQLAQSGGGDSTVFFNVPVLKQNAMFVFDLSGSMRDPVSRSDTRIKFDLAREELAKTLSALPKGAMFNVGAYRYSSQYPPQTEWMRAFSDGVREAAPAHIKAANDWIAKVEVKGWGAFYEALTLPLDDARVHAIYFMSDGAPSRGAYVKRENLLAALRRALRFSPVTINTVTIANKGRDIEFMEDIAKEGGGACSKPLN
;
A
#
# COMPACT_ATOMS: atom_id res chain seq x y z
N MET A 1 -54.06 10.00 -29.54
CA MET A 1 -54.44 10.28 -28.13
C MET A 1 -53.53 9.47 -27.21
N PRO A 2 -52.65 10.09 -26.42
CA PRO A 2 -51.72 9.36 -25.56
C PRO A 2 -52.33 9.08 -24.18
N ARG A 3 -52.09 7.86 -23.67
CA ARG A 3 -52.46 7.40 -22.32
C ARG A 3 -51.61 8.10 -21.26
N ILE A 4 -52.26 8.85 -20.37
CA ILE A 4 -51.65 9.42 -19.16
C ILE A 4 -51.66 8.35 -18.07
N SER A 5 -50.50 7.75 -17.77
CA SER A 5 -50.33 6.94 -16.56
C SER A 5 -50.10 7.86 -15.36
N ARG A 6 -51.07 7.94 -14.45
CA ARG A 6 -50.93 8.62 -13.15
C ARG A 6 -49.97 7.81 -12.26
N ARG A 7 -48.83 8.39 -11.90
CA ARG A 7 -47.97 7.89 -10.81
C ARG A 7 -48.66 8.16 -9.45
N PRO A 8 -48.59 7.27 -8.45
CA PRO A 8 -49.04 7.59 -7.10
C PRO A 8 -48.05 8.56 -6.42
N SER A 9 -48.59 9.44 -5.56
CA SER A 9 -47.83 10.44 -4.81
C SER A 9 -46.88 9.82 -3.79
N ARG A 10 -45.72 10.47 -3.61
CA ARG A 10 -44.58 10.04 -2.77
C ARG A 10 -44.92 9.77 -1.29
N GLU A 11 -46.06 10.25 -0.80
CA GLU A 11 -46.46 10.09 0.61
C GLU A 11 -46.98 8.68 0.95
N LYS A 12 -47.60 7.96 0.01
CA LYS A 12 -48.06 6.57 0.26
C LYS A 12 -46.91 5.57 0.36
N THR A 13 -45.74 5.88 -0.19
CA THR A 13 -44.53 5.06 -0.10
C THR A 13 -43.80 5.15 1.25
N MET A 14 -44.04 6.22 2.02
CA MET A 14 -43.36 6.42 3.32
C MET A 14 -44.13 5.72 4.45
N ALA A 15 -45.45 5.77 4.44
CA ALA A 15 -46.31 5.05 5.39
C ALA A 15 -46.22 3.51 5.24
N MET A 16 -46.09 3.01 4.01
CA MET A 16 -45.95 1.57 3.73
C MET A 16 -44.55 1.03 4.08
N ARG A 17 -43.51 1.89 4.05
CA ARG A 17 -42.16 1.54 4.52
C ARG A 17 -42.05 1.55 6.04
N LEU A 18 -42.77 2.44 6.73
CA LEU A 18 -42.78 2.49 8.20
C LEU A 18 -43.54 1.30 8.82
N HIS A 19 -44.62 0.83 8.17
CA HIS A 19 -45.34 -0.38 8.60
C HIS A 19 -44.57 -1.68 8.29
N LEU A 20 -43.83 -1.75 7.16
CA LEU A 20 -42.93 -2.90 6.91
C LEU A 20 -41.72 -2.91 7.87
N TRP A 21 -41.21 -1.75 8.28
CA TRP A 21 -40.14 -1.66 9.28
C TRP A 21 -40.62 -2.02 10.69
N MET A 22 -41.81 -1.58 11.10
CA MET A 22 -42.39 -1.98 12.39
C MET A 22 -42.84 -3.45 12.40
N ALA A 23 -43.30 -4.02 11.28
CA ALA A 23 -43.61 -5.45 11.18
C ALA A 23 -42.35 -6.33 11.12
N MET A 24 -41.25 -5.88 10.50
CA MET A 24 -39.94 -6.56 10.59
C MET A 24 -39.30 -6.40 11.98
N ALA A 25 -39.42 -5.24 12.63
CA ALA A 25 -38.97 -5.06 14.01
C ALA A 25 -39.80 -5.91 14.99
N ALA A 26 -41.11 -6.10 14.75
CA ALA A 26 -41.95 -6.98 15.54
C ALA A 26 -41.71 -8.49 15.25
N CYS A 27 -41.29 -8.87 14.04
CA CYS A 27 -40.86 -10.24 13.74
C CYS A 27 -39.43 -10.55 14.23
N ILE A 28 -38.59 -9.54 14.44
CA ILE A 28 -37.28 -9.68 15.10
C ILE A 28 -37.42 -9.74 16.64
N LEU A 29 -38.53 -9.26 17.20
CA LEU A 29 -38.84 -9.37 18.63
C LEU A 29 -39.57 -10.67 19.02
N LEU A 30 -39.90 -11.55 18.06
CA LEU A 30 -40.61 -12.82 18.29
C LEU A 30 -39.94 -14.07 17.68
N THR A 31 -38.70 -13.96 17.23
CA THR A 31 -37.81 -15.11 17.11
C THR A 31 -36.80 -15.02 18.24
N GLY A 32 -37.04 -15.83 19.28
CA GLY A 32 -36.28 -15.81 20.53
C GLY A 32 -34.78 -15.79 20.29
N ALA A 33 -34.10 -15.03 21.15
CA ALA A 33 -32.66 -15.00 21.31
C ALA A 33 -32.07 -16.40 21.07
N ILE A 34 -31.36 -16.58 19.95
CA ILE A 34 -30.37 -17.65 19.82
C ILE A 34 -29.41 -17.37 20.98
N HIS A 35 -29.54 -18.14 22.05
CA HIS A 35 -28.59 -18.09 23.14
C HIS A 35 -27.27 -18.52 22.51
N ALA A 36 -26.37 -17.56 22.26
CA ALA A 36 -24.98 -17.86 22.01
C ALA A 36 -24.52 -18.62 23.26
N ASP A 37 -24.39 -19.94 23.15
CA ASP A 37 -23.73 -20.73 24.17
C ASP A 37 -22.24 -20.45 24.00
N ASP A 38 -21.79 -19.36 24.64
CA ASP A 38 -20.41 -18.90 24.54
C ASP A 38 -19.43 -20.05 24.83
N LYS A 39 -19.77 -20.97 25.75
CA LYS A 39 -18.92 -22.13 26.06
C LYS A 39 -18.86 -23.11 24.89
N ALA A 40 -19.98 -23.46 24.29
CA ALA A 40 -20.02 -24.37 23.14
C ALA A 40 -19.31 -23.76 21.92
N ASP A 41 -19.54 -22.47 21.64
CA ASP A 41 -18.91 -21.80 20.51
C ASP A 41 -17.41 -21.59 20.72
N ILE A 42 -16.96 -21.24 21.94
CA ILE A 42 -15.53 -21.20 22.31
C ILE A 42 -14.89 -22.57 22.09
N LYS A 43 -15.53 -23.64 22.57
CA LYS A 43 -15.02 -25.00 22.40
C LYS A 43 -14.90 -25.38 20.92
N ALA A 44 -15.92 -25.09 20.11
CA ALA A 44 -15.90 -25.38 18.68
C ALA A 44 -14.77 -24.64 17.95
N ILE A 45 -14.52 -23.37 18.30
CA ILE A 45 -13.42 -22.58 17.73
C ILE A 45 -12.06 -23.23 17.99
N ASP A 46 -11.86 -23.81 19.18
CA ASP A 46 -10.62 -24.48 19.56
C ASP A 46 -10.48 -25.85 18.89
N ASP A 47 -11.54 -26.65 18.90
CA ASP A 47 -11.55 -27.98 18.25
C ASP A 47 -11.22 -27.85 16.75
N PHE A 48 -11.73 -26.82 16.08
CA PHE A 48 -11.52 -26.60 14.64
C PHE A 48 -10.16 -25.99 14.30
N LYS A 49 -9.37 -25.55 15.29
CA LYS A 49 -8.09 -24.86 15.03
C LYS A 49 -7.13 -25.71 14.19
N THR A 50 -7.07 -27.01 14.46
CA THR A 50 -6.18 -27.95 13.76
C THR A 50 -6.75 -28.50 12.46
N GLU A 51 -7.98 -28.12 12.09
CA GLU A 51 -8.68 -28.62 10.91
C GLU A 51 -8.70 -27.54 9.81
N PRO A 52 -7.78 -27.58 8.83
CA PRO A 52 -7.69 -26.64 7.73
C PRO A 52 -8.98 -26.21 7.03
N PHE A 53 -9.90 -27.15 6.86
CA PHE A 53 -11.14 -26.95 6.12
C PHE A 53 -12.25 -26.38 7.00
N LYS A 54 -12.07 -26.35 8.32
CA LYS A 54 -13.06 -25.85 9.28
C LYS A 54 -12.88 -24.39 9.70
N GLN A 55 -12.00 -23.64 9.02
CA GLN A 55 -11.69 -22.27 9.45
C GLN A 55 -12.85 -21.30 9.16
N TYR A 56 -13.67 -21.59 8.14
CA TYR A 56 -14.91 -20.84 7.89
C TYR A 56 -15.90 -21.03 9.05
N GLU A 57 -16.02 -22.26 9.56
CA GLU A 57 -16.86 -22.58 10.70
C GLU A 57 -16.33 -21.94 11.99
N ARG A 58 -15.01 -21.77 12.15
CA ARG A 58 -14.45 -20.96 13.25
C ARG A 58 -14.92 -19.51 13.15
N GLU A 59 -14.89 -18.92 11.96
CA GLU A 59 -15.36 -17.55 11.75
C GLU A 59 -16.87 -17.42 12.04
N ASP A 60 -17.69 -18.36 11.60
CA ASP A 60 -19.12 -18.39 11.91
C ASP A 60 -19.37 -18.43 13.43
N LYS A 61 -18.57 -19.22 14.16
CA LYS A 61 -18.62 -19.30 15.62
C LYS A 61 -18.15 -18.01 16.29
N MET A 62 -17.12 -17.36 15.77
CA MET A 62 -16.69 -16.03 16.23
C MET A 62 -17.81 -14.99 16.07
N ARG A 63 -18.54 -15.02 14.95
CA ARG A 63 -19.70 -14.14 14.71
C ARG A 63 -20.88 -14.47 15.60
N SER A 64 -21.04 -15.72 15.99
CA SER A 64 -22.03 -16.14 17.00
C SER A 64 -21.69 -15.55 18.38
N LEU A 65 -20.43 -15.69 18.84
CA LEU A 65 -19.94 -15.09 20.09
C LEU A 65 -20.14 -13.57 20.14
N ALA A 66 -19.96 -12.87 19.01
CA ALA A 66 -20.15 -11.42 18.94
C ALA A 66 -21.55 -10.96 19.36
N LYS A 67 -22.57 -11.82 19.23
CA LYS A 67 -23.96 -11.49 19.59
C LYS A 67 -24.18 -11.44 21.10
N SER A 68 -23.37 -12.14 21.90
CA SER A 68 -23.53 -12.14 23.36
C SER A 68 -22.99 -10.86 23.99
N GLY A 69 -21.95 -10.27 23.42
CA GLY A 69 -21.29 -9.08 23.99
C GLY A 69 -20.59 -9.33 25.32
N SER A 70 -20.42 -10.60 25.71
CA SER A 70 -19.93 -11.00 27.02
C SER A 70 -18.41 -10.82 27.17
N ALA A 71 -17.93 -10.79 28.42
CA ALA A 71 -16.51 -10.76 28.72
C ALA A 71 -15.78 -12.01 28.20
N ASP A 72 -16.42 -13.18 28.26
CA ASP A 72 -15.85 -14.45 27.80
C ASP A 72 -15.73 -14.50 26.28
N ALA A 73 -16.77 -14.04 25.57
CA ALA A 73 -16.74 -13.88 24.12
C ALA A 73 -15.66 -12.89 23.67
N ALA A 74 -15.57 -11.73 24.33
CA ALA A 74 -14.53 -10.74 24.05
C ALA A 74 -13.13 -11.30 24.33
N GLY A 75 -12.95 -12.00 25.46
CA GLY A 75 -11.70 -12.66 25.83
C GLY A 75 -11.25 -13.67 24.77
N LYS A 76 -12.17 -14.51 24.29
CA LYS A 76 -11.84 -15.47 23.23
C LYS A 76 -11.41 -14.79 21.93
N LEU A 77 -12.16 -13.78 21.49
CA LEU A 77 -11.82 -13.05 20.27
C LEU A 77 -10.48 -12.32 20.39
N ILE A 78 -10.13 -11.82 21.58
CA ILE A 78 -8.82 -11.21 21.87
C ILE A 78 -7.69 -12.22 21.70
N ASP A 79 -7.86 -13.46 22.18
CA ASP A 79 -6.85 -14.51 21.99
C ASP A 79 -6.62 -14.81 20.49
N LEU A 80 -7.69 -14.77 19.69
CA LEU A 80 -7.65 -14.99 18.25
C LEU A 80 -6.97 -13.84 17.47
N LEU A 81 -6.69 -12.70 18.10
CA LEU A 81 -5.88 -11.65 17.47
C LEU A 81 -4.46 -12.13 17.17
N ALA A 82 -3.96 -13.19 17.81
CA ALA A 82 -2.69 -13.82 17.49
C ALA A 82 -2.83 -15.26 16.95
N ASP A 83 -3.97 -15.58 16.34
CA ASP A 83 -4.19 -16.87 15.68
C ASP A 83 -3.19 -17.11 14.53
N ASP A 84 -2.84 -18.36 14.26
CA ASP A 84 -1.90 -18.71 13.19
C ASP A 84 -2.46 -18.35 11.80
N TYR A 85 -3.79 -18.36 11.65
CA TYR A 85 -4.47 -18.01 10.41
C TYR A 85 -4.75 -16.51 10.33
N VAL A 86 -4.15 -15.85 9.33
CA VAL A 86 -4.28 -14.39 9.11
C VAL A 86 -5.74 -13.95 8.99
N HIS A 87 -6.56 -14.70 8.27
CA HIS A 87 -7.98 -14.38 8.10
C HIS A 87 -8.75 -14.45 9.43
N ILE A 88 -8.39 -15.36 10.34
CA ILE A 88 -8.98 -15.44 11.69
C ILE A 88 -8.55 -14.23 12.54
N ARG A 89 -7.28 -13.83 12.50
CA ARG A 89 -6.81 -12.62 13.21
C ARG A 89 -7.55 -11.37 12.73
N ASP A 90 -7.73 -11.24 11.42
CA ASP A 90 -8.39 -10.10 10.82
C ASP A 90 -9.91 -10.13 11.03
N ALA A 91 -10.54 -11.31 11.06
CA ALA A 91 -11.94 -11.46 11.42
C ALA A 91 -12.17 -11.13 12.90
N ALA A 92 -11.28 -11.57 13.79
CA ALA A 92 -11.36 -11.27 15.22
C ALA A 92 -11.28 -9.76 15.47
N ALA A 93 -10.37 -9.05 14.79
CA ALA A 93 -10.26 -7.61 14.87
C ALA A 93 -11.54 -6.89 14.40
N ASP A 94 -12.05 -7.22 13.21
CA ASP A 94 -13.29 -6.63 12.66
C ASP A 94 -14.48 -6.86 13.61
N ILE A 95 -14.64 -8.11 14.08
CA ILE A 95 -15.72 -8.47 15.00
C ILE A 95 -15.59 -7.67 16.29
N LEU A 96 -14.41 -7.57 16.89
CA LEU A 96 -14.17 -6.77 18.11
C LEU A 96 -14.42 -5.28 17.89
N ILE A 97 -14.19 -4.74 16.69
CA ILE A 97 -14.50 -3.33 16.36
C ILE A 97 -16.02 -3.09 16.39
N GLU A 98 -16.81 -4.04 15.88
CA GLU A 98 -18.27 -3.90 15.77
C GLU A 98 -19.03 -4.35 17.03
N MET A 99 -18.44 -5.29 17.79
CA MET A 99 -19.06 -5.95 18.95
C MET A 99 -19.55 -4.94 19.98
N LYS A 100 -20.77 -5.18 20.46
CA LYS A 100 -21.43 -4.38 21.52
C LYS A 100 -21.27 -5.10 22.86
N GLY A 101 -21.45 -4.36 23.95
CA GLY A 101 -21.33 -4.87 25.32
C GLY A 101 -20.28 -4.11 26.13
N ASP A 102 -20.64 -3.73 27.35
CA ASP A 102 -19.81 -2.88 28.22
C ASP A 102 -18.48 -3.57 28.60
N ALA A 103 -18.48 -4.91 28.62
CA ALA A 103 -17.30 -5.71 28.92
C ALA A 103 -16.24 -5.71 27.80
N VAL A 104 -16.61 -5.39 26.55
CA VAL A 104 -15.71 -5.47 25.39
C VAL A 104 -14.56 -4.46 25.53
N GLN A 105 -14.90 -3.21 25.87
CA GLN A 105 -13.91 -2.15 26.01
C GLN A 105 -12.93 -2.45 27.13
N SER A 106 -13.41 -2.80 28.33
CA SER A 106 -12.55 -3.15 29.46
C SER A 106 -11.66 -4.37 29.19
N SER A 107 -12.16 -5.34 28.43
CA SER A 107 -11.37 -6.51 27.98
C SER A 107 -10.24 -6.10 27.01
N LEU A 108 -10.54 -5.24 26.04
CA LEU A 108 -9.54 -4.69 25.10
C LEU A 108 -8.49 -3.83 25.81
N THR A 109 -8.90 -2.97 26.75
CA THR A 109 -7.97 -2.17 27.56
C THR A 109 -7.03 -3.08 28.35
N ARG A 110 -7.55 -4.18 28.94
CA ARG A 110 -6.72 -5.18 29.64
C ARG A 110 -5.75 -5.90 28.69
N ALA A 111 -6.18 -6.16 27.45
CA ALA A 111 -5.36 -6.82 26.43
C ALA A 111 -4.10 -6.03 26.04
N LEU A 112 -4.07 -4.71 26.28
CA LEU A 112 -2.84 -3.91 26.17
C LEU A 112 -1.71 -4.36 27.10
N SER A 113 -2.01 -5.16 28.13
CA SER A 113 -1.00 -5.75 29.04
C SER A 113 -0.81 -7.25 28.83
N HIS A 114 -1.28 -7.79 27.69
CA HIS A 114 -1.13 -9.20 27.37
C HIS A 114 0.34 -9.60 27.14
N LYS A 115 0.70 -10.84 27.50
CA LYS A 115 2.08 -11.36 27.36
C LYS A 115 2.56 -11.42 25.91
N ASN A 116 1.66 -11.75 24.98
CA ASN A 116 1.92 -11.78 23.54
C ASN A 116 1.81 -10.37 22.95
N ALA A 117 2.88 -9.90 22.30
CA ALA A 117 2.95 -8.59 21.69
C ALA A 117 2.01 -8.39 20.50
N GLU A 118 1.73 -9.43 19.72
CA GLU A 118 0.78 -9.37 18.60
C GLU A 118 -0.62 -8.99 19.11
N ILE A 119 -1.04 -9.57 20.24
CA ILE A 119 -2.31 -9.24 20.91
C ILE A 119 -2.29 -7.80 21.40
N ARG A 120 -1.21 -7.34 22.05
CA ARG A 120 -1.10 -5.94 22.51
C ARG A 120 -1.20 -4.96 21.35
N TRP A 121 -0.48 -5.25 20.26
CA TRP A 121 -0.46 -4.44 19.04
C TRP A 121 -1.86 -4.33 18.45
N ARG A 122 -2.51 -5.46 18.14
CA ARG A 122 -3.85 -5.47 17.53
C ARG A 122 -4.92 -4.92 18.47
N ALA A 123 -4.82 -5.14 19.77
CA ALA A 123 -5.72 -4.53 20.75
C ALA A 123 -5.64 -3.00 20.71
N ALA A 124 -4.44 -2.42 20.60
CA ALA A 124 -4.28 -0.98 20.44
C ALA A 124 -4.95 -0.47 19.16
N GLU A 125 -4.79 -1.18 18.03
CA GLU A 125 -5.46 -0.81 16.77
C GLU A 125 -6.99 -0.87 16.88
N VAL A 126 -7.53 -1.95 17.45
CA VAL A 126 -8.98 -2.10 17.68
C VAL A 126 -9.51 -0.97 18.57
N LEU A 127 -8.82 -0.63 19.67
CA LEU A 127 -9.20 0.50 20.54
C LEU A 127 -9.21 1.84 19.79
N GLY A 128 -8.25 2.05 18.88
CA GLY A 128 -8.21 3.22 18.00
C GLY A 128 -9.40 3.29 17.05
N PHE A 129 -9.73 2.19 16.37
CA PHE A 129 -10.90 2.12 15.47
C PHE A 129 -12.23 2.30 16.22
N ARG A 130 -12.29 1.87 17.48
CA ARG A 130 -13.45 2.09 18.36
C ARG A 130 -13.51 3.50 18.97
N LEU A 131 -12.50 4.33 18.76
CA LEU A 131 -12.37 5.67 19.37
C LEU A 131 -12.51 5.62 20.90
N ALA A 132 -11.89 4.62 21.54
CA ALA A 132 -12.05 4.35 22.97
C ALA A 132 -11.32 5.36 23.87
N ALA A 133 -11.96 6.51 24.13
CA ALA A 133 -11.40 7.61 24.93
C ALA A 133 -10.94 7.20 26.33
N ASP A 134 -11.63 6.26 26.99
CA ASP A 134 -11.26 5.82 28.34
C ASP A 134 -9.95 5.02 28.37
N SER A 135 -9.47 4.52 27.22
CA SER A 135 -8.22 3.77 27.12
C SER A 135 -6.99 4.65 26.83
N VAL A 136 -7.16 5.97 26.76
CA VAL A 136 -6.05 6.89 26.41
C VAL A 136 -4.89 6.77 27.39
N LYS A 137 -5.16 6.58 28.69
CA LYS A 137 -4.12 6.46 29.71
C LYS A 137 -3.25 5.22 29.49
N GLU A 138 -3.88 4.07 29.26
CA GLU A 138 -3.20 2.80 29.03
C GLU A 138 -2.46 2.81 27.68
N LEU A 139 -3.08 3.37 26.63
CA LEU A 139 -2.41 3.56 25.33
C LEU A 139 -1.17 4.47 25.47
N ALA A 140 -1.25 5.55 26.24
CA ALA A 140 -0.12 6.44 26.50
C ALA A 140 1.01 5.76 27.30
N GLU A 141 0.67 4.87 28.23
CA GLU A 141 1.64 4.05 28.95
C GLU A 141 2.39 3.11 28.00
N LYS A 142 1.66 2.38 27.14
CA LYS A 142 2.28 1.45 26.17
C LYS A 142 3.09 2.17 25.11
N LEU A 143 2.65 3.32 24.62
CA LEU A 143 3.45 4.19 23.76
C LEU A 143 4.82 4.52 24.38
N ARG A 144 4.84 4.80 25.69
CA ARG A 144 6.05 5.19 26.41
C ARG A 144 6.98 3.99 26.68
N ALA A 145 6.43 2.86 27.10
CA ALA A 145 7.21 1.83 27.80
C ALA A 145 7.08 0.40 27.24
N ASP A 146 6.27 0.16 26.20
CA ASP A 146 6.21 -1.19 25.61
C ASP A 146 7.56 -1.58 25.00
N LYS A 147 7.92 -2.85 25.14
CA LYS A 147 9.19 -3.40 24.64
C LYS A 147 9.20 -3.49 23.11
N GLU A 148 8.03 -3.67 22.50
CA GLU A 148 7.91 -3.89 21.06
C GLU A 148 7.53 -2.60 20.33
N LEU A 149 8.35 -2.22 19.34
CA LEU A 149 8.15 -0.99 18.56
C LEU A 149 6.80 -0.95 17.85
N ALA A 150 6.33 -2.09 17.32
CA ALA A 150 5.05 -2.20 16.63
C ALA A 150 3.87 -1.84 17.56
N VAL A 151 3.93 -2.25 18.84
CA VAL A 151 2.90 -1.90 19.83
C VAL A 151 2.90 -0.39 20.08
N ARG A 152 4.08 0.20 20.28
CA ARG A 152 4.22 1.64 20.53
C ARG A 152 3.67 2.48 19.38
N GLU A 153 4.02 2.12 18.15
CA GLU A 153 3.50 2.81 16.95
C GLU A 153 1.98 2.68 16.82
N ALA A 154 1.43 1.51 17.12
CA ALA A 154 -0.01 1.31 17.10
C ALA A 154 -0.72 2.13 18.17
N CYS A 155 -0.15 2.25 19.37
CA CYS A 155 -0.65 3.16 20.39
C CYS A 155 -0.62 4.62 19.91
N ALA A 156 0.45 5.08 19.23
CA ALA A 156 0.48 6.41 18.64
C ALA A 156 -0.63 6.60 17.59
N ARG A 157 -0.85 5.62 16.71
CA ARG A 157 -1.94 5.67 15.72
C ARG A 157 -3.32 5.70 16.40
N ALA A 158 -3.52 4.88 17.42
CA ALA A 158 -4.78 4.80 18.17
C ALA A 158 -5.09 6.11 18.90
N LEU A 159 -4.10 6.68 19.58
CA LEU A 159 -4.22 8.01 20.20
C LEU A 159 -4.52 9.09 19.16
N GLY A 160 -3.88 9.01 17.97
CA GLY A 160 -4.17 9.88 16.84
C GLY A 160 -5.61 9.77 16.34
N ALA A 161 -6.17 8.56 16.28
CA ALA A 161 -7.56 8.33 15.91
C ALA A 161 -8.54 8.87 16.97
N ILE A 162 -8.25 8.65 18.26
CA ILE A 162 -9.08 9.12 19.38
C ILE A 162 -9.11 10.65 19.45
N GLY A 163 -7.94 11.31 19.35
CA GLY A 163 -7.84 12.75 19.09
C GLY A 163 -8.37 13.71 20.15
N ASN A 164 -8.75 13.24 21.35
CA ASN A 164 -9.11 14.11 22.48
C ASN A 164 -7.87 14.80 23.09
N ASP A 165 -8.08 15.73 24.03
CA ASP A 165 -7.00 16.53 24.60
C ASP A 165 -5.97 15.70 25.35
N GLU A 166 -6.40 14.65 26.06
CA GLU A 166 -5.52 13.70 26.73
C GLU A 166 -4.65 12.94 25.73
N ALA A 167 -5.23 12.50 24.60
CA ALA A 167 -4.51 11.81 23.54
C ALA A 167 -3.50 12.75 22.86
N ARG A 168 -3.88 14.00 22.59
CA ARG A 168 -2.97 15.04 22.07
C ARG A 168 -1.78 15.27 23.00
N LYS A 169 -2.02 15.41 24.31
CA LYS A 169 -0.96 15.52 25.34
C LYS A 169 -0.06 14.28 25.36
N ALA A 170 -0.63 13.08 25.28
CA ALA A 170 0.13 11.84 25.22
C ALA A 170 1.02 11.76 23.98
N LEU A 171 0.53 12.17 22.81
CA LEU A 171 1.29 12.23 21.57
C LEU A 171 2.42 13.27 21.63
N LEU A 172 2.16 14.47 22.20
CA LEU A 172 3.18 15.51 22.40
C LEU A 172 4.33 15.04 23.29
N GLU A 173 4.03 14.21 24.30
CA GLU A 173 5.05 13.56 25.12
C GLU A 173 5.75 12.42 24.37
N GLY A 174 4.99 11.68 23.56
CA GLY A 174 5.49 10.61 22.69
C GLY A 174 6.54 11.06 21.68
N LEU A 175 6.54 12.33 21.26
CA LEU A 175 7.61 12.90 20.43
C LEU A 175 9.00 12.71 21.04
N LYS A 176 9.14 12.75 22.37
CA LYS A 176 10.43 12.58 23.06
C LYS A 176 11.04 11.18 22.90
N GLN A 177 10.24 10.19 22.46
CA GLN A 177 10.69 8.82 22.29
C GLN A 177 11.65 8.64 21.11
N GLY A 178 11.69 9.59 20.17
CA GLY A 178 12.48 9.48 18.95
C GLY A 178 12.12 8.22 18.14
N GLY A 179 13.01 7.80 17.24
CA GLY A 179 12.81 6.59 16.45
C GLY A 179 11.47 6.53 15.72
N SER A 180 10.99 5.29 15.55
CA SER A 180 9.72 5.04 14.84
C SER A 180 8.50 5.54 15.62
N SER A 181 8.50 5.41 16.94
CA SER A 181 7.38 5.85 17.79
C SER A 181 7.21 7.38 17.78
N GLY A 182 8.31 8.14 17.90
CA GLY A 182 8.30 9.61 17.80
C GLY A 182 7.85 10.08 16.42
N GLY A 183 8.29 9.41 15.35
CA GLY A 183 7.81 9.67 13.99
C GLY A 183 6.31 9.39 13.83
N ALA A 184 5.80 8.30 14.41
CA ALA A 184 4.37 8.00 14.41
C ALA A 184 3.55 9.06 15.17
N CYS A 185 4.06 9.54 16.32
CA CYS A 185 3.44 10.64 17.06
C CYS A 185 3.41 11.94 16.26
N ALA A 186 4.51 12.30 15.59
CA ALA A 186 4.57 13.50 14.77
C ALA A 186 3.55 13.47 13.63
N ARG A 187 3.40 12.33 12.95
CA ARG A 187 2.39 12.15 11.90
C ARG A 187 0.97 12.26 12.46
N ALA A 188 0.68 11.62 13.58
CA ALA A 188 -0.63 11.69 14.23
C ALA A 188 -0.99 13.13 14.65
N LEU A 189 -0.05 13.87 15.24
CA LEU A 189 -0.25 15.28 15.61
C LEU A 189 -0.48 16.18 14.39
N GLY A 190 0.22 15.91 13.28
CA GLY A 190 -0.03 16.59 12.01
C GLY A 190 -1.43 16.33 11.46
N GLN A 191 -1.88 15.07 11.47
CA GLN A 191 -3.25 14.70 11.06
C GLN A 191 -4.32 15.36 11.93
N LEU A 192 -4.02 15.56 13.22
CA LEU A 192 -4.87 16.22 14.18
C LEU A 192 -4.82 17.76 14.14
N GLY A 193 -3.96 18.35 13.30
CA GLY A 193 -3.80 19.81 13.19
C GLY A 193 -3.19 20.47 14.43
N GLN A 194 -2.36 19.76 15.21
CA GLN A 194 -1.71 20.29 16.41
C GLN A 194 -0.50 21.15 16.07
N THR A 195 -0.73 22.43 15.80
CA THR A 195 0.31 23.39 15.37
C THR A 195 1.39 23.65 16.41
N ASP A 196 1.06 23.59 17.70
CA ASP A 196 1.99 23.75 18.82
C ASP A 196 3.04 22.62 18.93
N ALA A 197 2.84 21.51 18.21
CA ALA A 197 3.79 20.43 18.10
C ALA A 197 4.96 20.73 17.12
N ALA A 198 4.83 21.74 16.24
CA ALA A 198 5.75 21.93 15.12
C ALA A 198 7.22 22.13 15.55
N GLU A 199 7.48 22.97 16.55
CA GLU A 199 8.85 23.16 17.08
C GLU A 199 9.45 21.88 17.66
N ARG A 200 8.62 21.00 18.24
CA ARG A 200 9.06 19.70 18.75
C ARG A 200 9.34 18.73 17.60
N MET A 201 8.57 18.79 16.52
CA MET A 201 8.83 18.02 15.30
C MET A 201 10.13 18.46 14.63
N GLU A 202 10.45 19.76 14.60
CA GLU A 202 11.73 20.23 14.05
C GLU A 202 12.94 19.62 14.77
N LYS A 203 12.87 19.41 16.09
CA LYS A 203 13.94 18.72 16.83
C LYS A 203 14.14 17.28 16.34
N LEU A 204 13.07 16.58 15.97
CA LEU A 204 13.12 15.22 15.45
C LEU A 204 13.76 15.10 14.07
N LEU A 205 13.85 16.20 13.30
CA LEU A 205 14.52 16.20 11.99
C LEU A 205 16.00 15.84 12.08
N THR A 206 16.61 16.06 13.24
CA THR A 206 18.03 15.75 13.51
C THR A 206 18.23 14.42 14.25
N ALA A 207 17.15 13.65 14.47
CA ALA A 207 17.23 12.35 15.11
C ALA A 207 18.07 11.36 14.27
N LYS A 208 18.74 10.43 14.97
CA LYS A 208 19.61 9.43 14.34
C LYS A 208 18.81 8.47 13.46
N GLU A 209 17.64 8.05 13.93
CA GLU A 209 16.76 7.12 13.24
C GLU A 209 15.90 7.84 12.20
N TRP A 210 15.97 7.37 10.95
CA TRP A 210 15.28 7.99 9.82
C TRP A 210 13.76 8.09 10.02
N GLN A 211 13.14 7.17 10.76
CA GLN A 211 11.70 7.15 10.98
C GLN A 211 11.22 8.40 11.74
N ALA A 212 12.03 8.90 12.68
CA ALA A 212 11.70 10.11 13.44
C ALA A 212 11.70 11.34 12.53
N ALA A 213 12.77 11.51 11.75
CA ALA A 213 12.89 12.63 10.81
C ALA A 213 11.81 12.56 9.71
N ALA A 214 11.58 11.38 9.12
CA ALA A 214 10.55 11.20 8.10
C ALA A 214 9.13 11.43 8.64
N GLY A 215 8.83 10.93 9.85
CA GLY A 215 7.54 11.17 10.51
C GLY A 215 7.33 12.63 10.91
N ALA A 216 8.40 13.33 11.32
CA ALA A 216 8.37 14.76 11.59
C ALA A 216 8.13 15.58 10.31
N LEU A 217 8.79 15.25 9.21
CA LEU A 217 8.52 15.86 7.90
C LEU A 217 7.07 15.64 7.46
N ASP A 218 6.52 14.43 7.68
CA ASP A 218 5.10 14.15 7.40
C ASP A 218 4.16 15.01 8.26
N GLY A 219 4.46 15.15 9.55
CA GLY A 219 3.70 15.98 10.47
C GLY A 219 3.72 17.45 10.07
N LEU A 220 4.90 18.01 9.82
CA LEU A 220 5.08 19.40 9.38
C LEU A 220 4.38 19.68 8.04
N ALA A 221 4.42 18.73 7.11
CA ALA A 221 3.73 18.83 5.83
C ALA A 221 2.20 18.96 5.99
N LEU A 222 1.63 18.35 7.03
CA LEU A 222 0.19 18.44 7.34
C LEU A 222 -0.18 19.71 8.11
N LEU A 223 0.75 20.26 8.91
CA LEU A 223 0.53 21.50 9.67
C LEU A 223 0.73 22.79 8.87
N GLY A 224 1.31 22.68 7.66
CA GLY A 224 1.67 23.83 6.83
C GLY A 224 3.19 24.04 6.82
N PRO A 225 3.91 23.49 5.84
CA PRO A 225 5.37 23.49 5.85
C PRO A 225 6.00 24.84 5.49
N ASP A 226 5.22 25.85 5.09
CA ASP A 226 5.72 27.17 4.67
C ASP A 226 6.58 27.82 5.77
N ALA A 227 6.16 27.75 7.03
CA ALA A 227 6.92 28.28 8.17
C ALA A 227 8.18 27.46 8.50
N HIS A 228 8.23 26.21 8.03
CA HIS A 228 9.25 25.22 8.39
C HIS A 228 10.16 24.86 7.21
N VAL A 229 10.06 25.60 6.10
CA VAL A 229 10.75 25.31 4.83
C VAL A 229 12.26 25.18 5.00
N LYS A 230 12.88 26.06 5.81
CA LYS A 230 14.32 26.01 6.12
C LYS A 230 14.71 24.74 6.87
N ALA A 231 13.92 24.35 7.85
CA ALA A 231 14.18 23.16 8.66
C ALA A 231 14.01 21.89 7.81
N ALA A 232 12.93 21.83 7.01
CA ALA A 232 12.69 20.74 6.08
C ALA A 232 13.79 20.63 5.01
N ALA A 233 14.21 21.74 4.42
CA ALA A 233 15.22 21.78 3.36
C ALA A 233 16.57 21.19 3.80
N LYS A 234 17.02 21.45 5.03
CA LYS A 234 18.26 20.89 5.59
C LYS A 234 18.29 19.35 5.58
N CYS A 235 17.12 18.71 5.62
CA CYS A 235 17.01 17.25 5.64
C CYS A 235 17.36 16.60 4.29
N ALA A 236 17.47 17.39 3.20
CA ALA A 236 17.96 16.90 1.91
C ALA A 236 19.43 16.42 1.98
N ALA A 237 20.21 16.88 2.95
CA ALA A 237 21.57 16.40 3.19
C ALA A 237 21.64 15.11 4.05
N SER A 238 20.50 14.51 4.39
CA SER A 238 20.47 13.28 5.19
C SER A 238 21.16 12.12 4.48
N ARG A 239 21.92 11.33 5.25
CA ARG A 239 22.53 10.08 4.78
C ARG A 239 21.48 9.02 4.43
N ASP A 240 20.29 9.10 5.03
CA ASP A 240 19.20 8.18 4.73
C ASP A 240 18.32 8.74 3.62
N TRP A 241 18.31 8.04 2.49
CA TRP A 241 17.55 8.41 1.29
C TRP A 241 16.04 8.51 1.56
N ARG A 242 15.50 7.80 2.57
CA ARG A 242 14.07 7.91 2.95
C ARG A 242 13.74 9.26 3.56
N VAL A 243 14.67 9.85 4.30
CA VAL A 243 14.52 11.21 4.82
C VAL A 243 14.52 12.20 3.66
N ARG A 244 15.41 12.03 2.68
CA ARG A 244 15.45 12.88 1.48
C ARG A 244 14.17 12.81 0.66
N ILE A 245 13.58 11.61 0.51
CA ILE A 245 12.23 11.43 -0.08
C ILE A 245 11.17 12.18 0.74
N ALA A 246 11.17 12.02 2.07
CA ALA A 246 10.22 12.71 2.94
C ALA A 246 10.40 14.24 2.86
N THR A 247 11.62 14.73 2.64
CA THR A 247 11.90 16.15 2.40
C THR A 247 11.24 16.64 1.14
N ALA A 248 11.43 15.96 0.00
CA ALA A 248 10.74 16.31 -1.25
C ALA A 248 9.22 16.36 -1.07
N GLN A 249 8.64 15.34 -0.41
CA GLN A 249 7.20 15.24 -0.15
C GLN A 249 6.67 16.34 0.78
N CYS A 250 7.46 16.77 1.77
CA CYS A 250 7.13 17.88 2.64
C CYS A 250 7.15 19.22 1.88
N LEU A 251 8.21 19.47 1.12
CA LEU A 251 8.35 20.68 0.30
C LEU A 251 7.30 20.75 -0.82
N ALA A 252 6.76 19.63 -1.28
CA ALA A 252 5.65 19.58 -2.23
C ALA A 252 4.32 20.16 -1.69
N ARG A 253 4.21 20.36 -0.37
CA ARG A 253 3.01 20.90 0.28
C ARG A 253 3.11 22.41 0.58
N LEU A 254 4.18 23.06 0.12
CA LEU A 254 4.32 24.52 0.22
C LEU A 254 3.23 25.23 -0.60
N THR A 255 2.74 26.34 -0.06
CA THR A 255 1.67 27.13 -0.67
C THR A 255 2.06 28.58 -0.93
N GLN A 256 3.02 29.11 -0.17
CA GLN A 256 3.42 30.52 -0.28
C GLN A 256 4.62 30.69 -1.23
N ALA A 257 4.52 31.66 -2.14
CA ALA A 257 5.55 31.92 -3.15
C ALA A 257 6.97 32.14 -2.57
N PRO A 258 7.17 32.85 -1.44
CA PRO A 258 8.50 32.98 -0.83
C PRO A 258 9.08 31.64 -0.36
N ALA A 259 8.26 30.79 0.26
CA ALA A 259 8.71 29.48 0.74
C ALA A 259 9.02 28.54 -0.44
N ILE A 260 8.23 28.60 -1.52
CA ILE A 260 8.50 27.86 -2.76
C ILE A 260 9.83 28.29 -3.39
N ALA A 261 10.10 29.60 -3.44
CA ALA A 261 11.36 30.13 -3.94
C ALA A 261 12.55 29.67 -3.08
N GLU A 262 12.37 29.63 -1.76
CA GLU A 262 13.38 29.14 -0.81
C GLU A 262 13.64 27.63 -0.94
N ALA A 263 12.61 26.82 -1.21
CA ALA A 263 12.75 25.38 -1.41
C ALA A 263 13.37 25.00 -2.77
N ARG A 264 13.34 25.91 -3.75
CA ARG A 264 13.72 25.64 -5.13
C ARG A 264 15.13 25.05 -5.29
N PRO A 265 16.20 25.57 -4.66
CA PRO A 265 17.54 24.98 -4.79
C PRO A 265 17.58 23.54 -4.25
N THR A 266 16.89 23.29 -3.15
CA THR A 266 16.82 21.96 -2.52
C THR A 266 16.12 20.95 -3.44
N LEU A 267 14.99 21.32 -4.04
CA LEU A 267 14.29 20.47 -5.00
C LEU A 267 15.14 20.19 -6.26
N ALA A 268 15.92 21.17 -6.71
CA ALA A 268 16.85 21.01 -7.83
C ALA A 268 18.01 20.04 -7.51
N GLU A 269 18.50 20.04 -6.26
CA GLU A 269 19.51 19.08 -5.79
C GLU A 269 18.93 17.67 -5.68
N LEU A 270 17.73 17.52 -5.13
CA LEU A 270 17.06 16.21 -5.00
C LEU A 270 16.70 15.56 -6.35
N LEU A 271 16.51 16.36 -7.41
CA LEU A 271 16.40 15.86 -8.79
C LEU A 271 17.72 15.30 -9.35
N LYS A 272 18.86 15.60 -8.72
CA LYS A 272 20.20 15.12 -9.10
C LYS A 272 20.78 14.14 -8.08
N ASP A 273 19.96 13.66 -7.16
CA ASP A 273 20.37 12.73 -6.10
C ASP A 273 20.97 11.45 -6.68
N GLU A 274 21.97 10.88 -6.00
CA GLU A 274 22.59 9.62 -6.39
C GLU A 274 21.58 8.46 -6.39
N ASP A 275 20.60 8.50 -5.48
CA ASP A 275 19.58 7.48 -5.35
C ASP A 275 18.40 7.79 -6.28
N TRP A 276 18.19 6.91 -7.25
CA TRP A 276 17.11 7.03 -8.23
C TRP A 276 15.72 7.16 -7.56
N ARG A 277 15.53 6.57 -6.37
CA ARG A 277 14.25 6.64 -5.63
C ARG A 277 13.96 8.05 -5.15
N VAL A 278 15.00 8.78 -4.76
CA VAL A 278 14.90 10.20 -4.38
C VAL A 278 14.57 11.04 -5.60
N ARG A 279 15.29 10.84 -6.73
CA ARG A 279 15.01 11.56 -7.98
C ARG A 279 13.57 11.34 -8.43
N ARG A 280 13.13 10.07 -8.50
CA ARG A 280 11.77 9.69 -8.93
C ARG A 280 10.67 10.26 -8.02
N ARG A 281 10.84 10.22 -6.70
CA ARG A 281 9.88 10.84 -5.76
C ARG A 281 9.92 12.37 -5.79
N THR A 282 11.04 12.96 -6.17
CA THR A 282 11.14 14.42 -6.37
C THR A 282 10.37 14.86 -7.61
N VAL A 283 10.40 14.08 -8.69
CA VAL A 283 9.53 14.31 -9.87
C VAL A 283 8.05 14.33 -9.46
N GLU A 284 7.60 13.33 -8.70
CA GLU A 284 6.23 13.28 -8.20
C GLU A 284 5.91 14.46 -7.25
N ALA A 285 6.84 14.81 -6.36
CA ALA A 285 6.71 15.96 -5.47
C ALA A 285 6.52 17.29 -6.22
N LEU A 286 7.20 17.47 -7.36
CA LEU A 286 7.03 18.66 -8.20
C LEU A 286 5.65 18.70 -8.87
N VAL A 287 5.09 17.56 -9.25
CA VAL A 287 3.68 17.49 -9.69
C VAL A 287 2.74 17.84 -8.54
N ASP A 288 3.01 17.36 -7.33
CA ASP A 288 2.21 17.72 -6.14
C ASP A 288 2.29 19.20 -5.78
N LEU A 289 3.46 19.83 -6.00
CA LEU A 289 3.65 21.26 -5.79
C LEU A 289 2.83 22.10 -6.79
N TRP A 290 2.77 21.67 -8.05
CA TRP A 290 1.96 22.28 -9.13
C TRP A 290 2.25 23.78 -9.32
N GLN A 291 3.52 24.15 -9.51
CA GLN A 291 3.99 25.54 -9.65
C GLN A 291 4.81 25.75 -10.93
N GLN A 292 4.96 27.00 -11.38
CA GLN A 292 5.83 27.34 -12.52
C GLN A 292 7.27 26.82 -12.34
N ALA A 293 7.78 26.92 -11.10
CA ALA A 293 9.09 26.37 -10.74
C ALA A 293 9.19 24.85 -10.98
N SER A 294 8.07 24.12 -10.90
CA SER A 294 8.04 22.67 -11.14
C SER A 294 8.37 22.35 -12.59
N VAL A 295 7.78 23.08 -13.54
CA VAL A 295 8.06 22.92 -14.97
C VAL A 295 9.52 23.24 -15.27
N GLU A 296 10.03 24.37 -14.77
CA GLU A 296 11.42 24.78 -15.01
C GLU A 296 12.44 23.76 -14.47
N LEU A 297 12.20 23.21 -13.28
CA LEU A 297 13.05 22.19 -12.69
C LEU A 297 12.98 20.86 -13.46
N LEU A 298 11.79 20.44 -13.90
CA LEU A 298 11.61 19.21 -14.68
C LEU A 298 12.25 19.31 -16.08
N ILE A 299 12.17 20.46 -16.75
CA ILE A 299 12.87 20.70 -18.02
C ILE A 299 14.38 20.56 -17.82
N GLY A 300 14.93 21.16 -16.76
CA GLY A 300 16.34 21.02 -16.41
C GLY A 300 16.74 19.57 -16.11
N ALA A 301 15.91 18.83 -15.38
CA ALA A 301 16.14 17.42 -15.09
C ALA A 301 16.13 16.56 -16.37
N LEU A 302 15.17 16.79 -17.27
CA LEU A 302 15.04 16.05 -18.54
C LEU A 302 16.32 16.11 -19.38
N GLY A 303 17.02 17.25 -19.38
CA GLY A 303 18.27 17.40 -20.14
C GLY A 303 19.48 16.66 -19.56
N SER A 304 19.39 16.14 -18.32
CA SER A 304 20.51 15.50 -17.62
C SER A 304 20.23 14.06 -17.19
N GLU A 305 18.97 13.67 -17.04
CA GLU A 305 18.57 12.31 -16.68
C GLU A 305 18.83 11.34 -17.83
N LYS A 306 19.42 10.17 -17.51
CA LYS A 306 19.83 9.13 -18.47
C LYS A 306 19.19 7.79 -18.20
N GLU A 307 18.51 7.65 -17.08
CA GLU A 307 17.85 6.42 -16.66
C GLU A 307 16.36 6.41 -17.03
N PHE A 308 15.65 5.38 -16.58
CA PHE A 308 14.23 5.18 -16.83
C PHE A 308 13.31 6.31 -16.32
N ILE A 309 13.82 7.19 -15.44
CA ILE A 309 13.06 8.32 -14.85
C ILE A 309 12.71 9.37 -15.91
N VAL A 310 13.39 9.41 -17.07
CA VAL A 310 13.05 10.28 -18.20
C VAL A 310 11.55 10.20 -18.55
N HIS A 311 10.95 9.01 -18.51
CA HIS A 311 9.52 8.84 -18.77
C HIS A 311 8.63 9.49 -17.71
N ASP A 312 9.00 9.40 -16.43
CA ASP A 312 8.26 10.04 -15.35
C ASP A 312 8.34 11.57 -15.46
N ILE A 313 9.50 12.11 -15.86
CA ILE A 313 9.69 13.56 -16.09
C ILE A 313 8.79 14.06 -17.23
N VAL A 314 8.78 13.35 -18.36
CA VAL A 314 7.92 13.72 -19.50
C VAL A 314 6.45 13.63 -19.11
N ASN A 315 6.02 12.56 -18.43
CA ASN A 315 4.65 12.43 -17.93
C ASN A 315 4.27 13.59 -16.98
N ALA A 316 5.19 13.99 -16.10
CA ALA A 316 4.99 15.14 -15.20
C ALA A 316 4.85 16.46 -15.97
N LEU A 317 5.68 16.68 -16.98
CA LEU A 317 5.60 17.85 -17.86
C LEU A 317 4.30 17.87 -18.66
N GLU A 318 3.88 16.75 -19.25
CA GLU A 318 2.60 16.61 -19.96
C GLU A 318 1.41 16.92 -19.02
N LEU A 319 1.45 16.45 -17.77
CA LEU A 319 0.42 16.76 -16.77
C LEU A 319 0.38 18.25 -16.43
N LEU A 320 1.54 18.87 -16.14
CA LEU A 320 1.62 20.27 -15.73
C LEU A 320 1.30 21.26 -16.85
N SER A 321 1.54 20.86 -18.10
CA SER A 321 1.36 21.72 -19.28
C SER A 321 0.06 21.47 -20.05
N GLY A 322 -0.50 20.26 -19.98
CA GLY A 322 -1.57 19.81 -20.89
C GLY A 322 -1.10 19.61 -22.33
N GLU A 323 0.20 19.67 -22.56
CA GLU A 323 0.83 19.68 -23.88
C GLU A 323 1.78 18.51 -24.04
N ARG A 324 2.06 18.13 -25.28
CA ARG A 324 2.97 17.02 -25.60
C ARG A 324 4.12 17.49 -26.47
N LYS A 325 5.34 17.49 -25.91
CA LYS A 325 6.58 17.90 -26.63
C LYS A 325 7.61 16.76 -26.77
N GLY A 326 7.29 15.57 -26.28
CA GLY A 326 8.16 14.39 -26.37
C GLY A 326 9.30 14.41 -25.36
N TYR A 327 10.42 13.78 -25.73
CA TYR A 327 11.54 13.49 -24.82
C TYR A 327 12.69 14.50 -24.89
N SER A 328 12.60 15.52 -25.76
CA SER A 328 13.64 16.53 -25.91
C SER A 328 13.47 17.68 -24.92
N ALA A 329 14.49 17.93 -24.08
CA ALA A 329 14.53 19.09 -23.20
C ALA A 329 14.43 20.42 -23.97
N ASP A 330 15.08 20.54 -25.12
CA ASP A 330 15.03 21.76 -25.95
C ASP A 330 13.61 22.06 -26.46
N GLY A 331 12.85 21.02 -26.83
CA GLY A 331 11.48 21.18 -27.29
C GLY A 331 10.57 21.70 -26.18
N TRP A 332 10.75 21.19 -24.96
CA TRP A 332 10.06 21.69 -23.78
C TRP A 332 10.48 23.11 -23.39
N LYS A 333 11.77 23.43 -23.49
CA LYS A 333 12.31 24.76 -23.18
C LYS A 333 11.75 25.83 -24.12
N MET A 334 11.80 25.59 -25.43
CA MET A 334 11.24 26.48 -26.44
C MET A 334 9.73 26.71 -26.22
N TRP A 335 8.99 25.65 -25.90
CA TRP A 335 7.57 25.79 -25.57
C TRP A 335 7.35 26.62 -24.31
N TRP A 336 8.09 26.37 -23.23
CA TRP A 336 7.90 27.07 -21.96
C TRP A 336 8.19 28.57 -22.04
N GLU A 337 9.19 28.96 -22.84
CA GLU A 337 9.50 30.36 -23.12
C GLU A 337 8.37 31.06 -23.90
N GLY A 338 7.64 30.33 -24.76
CA GLY A 338 6.52 30.85 -25.55
C GLY A 338 5.12 30.68 -24.91
N SER A 339 4.96 29.86 -23.87
CA SER A 339 3.64 29.46 -23.33
C SER A 339 3.03 30.42 -22.31
N LYS A 340 3.58 31.63 -22.17
CA LYS A 340 3.28 32.58 -21.07
C LYS A 340 3.50 32.00 -19.67
N LYS A 341 4.17 30.84 -19.55
CA LYS A 341 4.40 30.12 -18.30
C LYS A 341 3.11 29.73 -17.56
N GLU A 342 2.04 29.46 -18.31
CA GLU A 342 0.78 29.00 -17.75
C GLU A 342 0.82 27.49 -17.48
N LEU A 343 0.21 27.07 -16.37
CA LEU A 343 0.02 25.66 -16.03
C LEU A 343 -1.37 25.20 -16.50
N ALA A 344 -1.48 23.92 -16.82
CA ALA A 344 -2.76 23.28 -17.04
C ALA A 344 -3.63 23.30 -15.77
N ALA A 345 -4.93 23.06 -15.97
CA ALA A 345 -5.87 22.87 -14.87
C ALA A 345 -5.43 21.67 -14.03
N ARG A 346 -5.32 21.88 -12.71
CA ARG A 346 -4.87 20.85 -11.77
C ARG A 346 -5.94 19.74 -11.63
N PRO A 347 -5.66 18.49 -12.02
CA PRO A 347 -6.58 17.39 -11.80
C PRO A 347 -6.59 16.96 -10.32
N LYS A 348 -7.59 16.17 -9.94
CA LYS A 348 -7.61 15.53 -8.60
C LYS A 348 -6.44 14.55 -8.50
N ARG A 349 -5.65 14.66 -7.42
CA ARG A 349 -4.56 13.73 -7.11
C ARG A 349 -5.09 12.31 -6.95
N PRO A 350 -4.60 11.32 -7.72
CA PRO A 350 -4.93 9.92 -7.52
C PRO A 350 -4.43 9.42 -6.15
N LEU A 351 -5.11 8.43 -5.58
CA LEU A 351 -4.76 7.86 -4.28
C LEU A 351 -3.35 7.25 -4.27
N GLN A 352 -3.01 6.57 -5.36
CA GLN A 352 -1.73 5.92 -5.63
C GLN A 352 -0.59 6.88 -5.97
N GLY A 353 -0.88 8.17 -6.23
CA GLY A 353 0.10 9.13 -6.73
C GLY A 353 0.05 9.38 -8.23
N TRP A 354 1.07 10.08 -8.75
CA TRP A 354 1.11 10.54 -10.14
C TRP A 354 1.88 9.61 -11.09
N LEU A 355 2.71 8.71 -10.55
CA LEU A 355 3.55 7.82 -11.34
C LEU A 355 2.70 6.88 -12.21
N LYS A 356 3.10 6.71 -13.47
CA LYS A 356 2.45 5.85 -14.45
C LYS A 356 3.48 5.16 -15.33
N ALA A 357 3.26 3.88 -15.63
CA ALA A 357 4.05 3.15 -16.60
C ALA A 357 3.82 3.73 -18.00
N PRO A 358 4.88 3.85 -18.80
CA PRO A 358 4.73 4.24 -20.19
C PRO A 358 3.94 3.16 -20.94
N LEU A 359 2.97 3.59 -21.74
CA LEU A 359 2.21 2.70 -22.62
C LEU A 359 3.05 2.30 -23.84
N ALA A 360 2.78 1.13 -24.42
CA ALA A 360 3.50 0.62 -25.60
C ALA A 360 3.56 1.63 -26.75
N GLY A 361 2.44 2.33 -27.01
CA GLY A 361 2.37 3.38 -28.03
C GLY A 361 3.19 4.65 -27.71
N GLN A 362 3.41 4.95 -26.43
CA GLN A 362 4.27 6.07 -26.02
C GLN A 362 5.76 5.75 -26.22
N LEU A 363 6.13 4.47 -26.13
CA LEU A 363 7.51 4.00 -26.34
C LEU A 363 7.86 3.93 -27.82
N ALA A 364 6.93 3.48 -28.67
CA ALA A 364 7.14 3.46 -30.12
C ALA A 364 7.48 4.85 -30.70
N GLN A 365 6.96 5.92 -30.10
CA GLN A 365 7.22 7.30 -30.51
C GLN A 365 8.49 7.91 -29.92
N SER A 366 9.11 7.25 -28.93
CA SER A 366 10.40 7.68 -28.36
C SER A 366 11.58 7.37 -29.29
N GLY A 367 11.36 6.63 -30.39
CA GLY A 367 12.38 6.28 -31.38
C GLY A 367 13.42 5.26 -30.88
N GLY A 368 13.30 4.77 -29.64
CA GLY A 368 14.25 3.84 -29.05
C GLY A 368 13.86 2.38 -29.22
N GLY A 369 14.74 1.58 -29.81
CA GLY A 369 14.69 0.10 -29.77
C GLY A 369 15.01 -0.49 -28.38
N ASP A 370 14.71 0.24 -27.31
CA ASP A 370 15.07 -0.04 -25.91
C ASP A 370 13.88 -0.60 -25.11
N SER A 371 12.93 -1.25 -25.77
CA SER A 371 11.81 -1.91 -25.10
C SER A 371 11.36 -3.20 -25.80
N THR A 372 10.79 -4.11 -25.01
CA THR A 372 10.06 -5.29 -25.47
C THR A 372 8.69 -5.34 -24.77
N VAL A 373 7.94 -6.42 -24.91
CA VAL A 373 6.67 -6.62 -24.21
C VAL A 373 6.65 -7.96 -23.48
N PHE A 374 5.94 -7.98 -22.36
CA PHE A 374 5.58 -9.18 -21.61
C PHE A 374 4.07 -9.19 -21.49
N PHE A 375 3.39 -10.06 -22.24
CA PHE A 375 1.93 -10.05 -22.36
C PHE A 375 1.37 -8.63 -22.62
N ASN A 376 1.84 -7.92 -23.64
CA ASN A 376 1.42 -6.54 -23.96
C ASN A 376 1.74 -5.45 -22.91
N VAL A 377 2.35 -5.80 -21.77
CA VAL A 377 2.93 -4.81 -20.86
C VAL A 377 4.33 -4.46 -21.37
N PRO A 378 4.66 -3.18 -21.59
CA PRO A 378 5.99 -2.81 -21.99
C PRO A 378 7.04 -3.15 -20.94
N VAL A 379 8.17 -3.68 -21.43
CA VAL A 379 9.39 -3.92 -20.67
C VAL A 379 10.46 -2.99 -21.20
N LEU A 380 10.77 -1.96 -20.43
CA LEU A 380 11.81 -0.98 -20.76
C LEU A 380 13.20 -1.55 -20.49
N LYS A 381 14.22 -0.88 -21.01
CA LYS A 381 15.60 -1.01 -20.55
C LYS A 381 15.76 -0.49 -19.12
N GLN A 382 15.22 -1.26 -18.19
CA GLN A 382 15.27 -1.03 -16.76
C GLN A 382 15.49 -2.38 -16.05
N ASN A 383 15.86 -2.30 -14.79
CA ASN A 383 16.13 -3.49 -14.00
C ASN A 383 14.81 -4.10 -13.55
N ALA A 384 14.47 -5.26 -14.11
CA ALA A 384 13.16 -5.89 -13.95
C ALA A 384 13.22 -7.13 -13.04
N MET A 385 12.22 -7.30 -12.17
CA MET A 385 11.95 -8.55 -11.49
C MET A 385 10.67 -9.17 -12.06
N PHE A 386 10.76 -10.37 -12.63
CA PHE A 386 9.58 -11.15 -13.02
C PHE A 386 9.19 -12.06 -11.86
N VAL A 387 8.00 -11.86 -11.29
CA VAL A 387 7.54 -12.60 -10.11
C VAL A 387 6.36 -13.49 -10.47
N PHE A 388 6.49 -14.78 -10.20
CA PHE A 388 5.48 -15.79 -10.49
C PHE A 388 4.75 -16.21 -9.23
N ASP A 389 3.42 -16.28 -9.33
CA ASP A 389 2.60 -17.04 -8.41
C ASP A 389 2.79 -18.55 -8.65
N LEU A 390 2.98 -19.30 -7.57
CA LEU A 390 3.11 -20.76 -7.56
C LEU A 390 1.93 -21.44 -6.86
N SER A 391 0.84 -20.71 -6.66
CA SER A 391 -0.39 -21.24 -6.11
C SER A 391 -0.91 -22.45 -6.91
N GLY A 392 -1.63 -23.34 -6.23
CA GLY A 392 -2.16 -24.55 -6.87
C GLY A 392 -2.99 -24.28 -8.14
N SER A 393 -3.71 -23.15 -8.20
CA SER A 393 -4.58 -22.76 -9.33
C SER A 393 -3.81 -22.42 -10.61
N MET A 394 -2.50 -22.13 -10.51
CA MET A 394 -1.62 -21.94 -11.67
C MET A 394 -1.37 -23.25 -12.45
N ARG A 395 -1.73 -24.41 -11.88
CA ARG A 395 -1.78 -25.72 -12.58
C ARG A 395 -3.08 -25.94 -13.33
N ASP A 396 -4.08 -25.10 -13.15
CA ASP A 396 -5.33 -25.26 -13.86
C ASP A 396 -5.18 -24.84 -15.33
N PRO A 397 -6.05 -25.36 -16.21
CA PRO A 397 -6.22 -24.81 -17.56
C PRO A 397 -6.55 -23.33 -17.53
N VAL A 398 -6.11 -22.60 -18.55
CA VAL A 398 -6.41 -21.18 -18.75
C VAL A 398 -7.92 -20.93 -18.71
N SER A 399 -8.71 -21.73 -19.42
CA SER A 399 -10.16 -21.67 -19.37
C SER A 399 -10.78 -23.02 -19.74
N ARG A 400 -12.12 -23.09 -19.83
CA ARG A 400 -12.79 -24.30 -20.36
C ARG A 400 -12.49 -24.53 -21.84
N SER A 401 -12.23 -23.48 -22.61
CA SER A 401 -11.95 -23.56 -24.05
C SER A 401 -10.46 -23.58 -24.38
N ASP A 402 -9.61 -23.08 -23.47
CA ASP A 402 -8.16 -23.09 -23.60
C ASP A 402 -7.55 -24.02 -22.55
N THR A 403 -7.18 -25.22 -22.99
CA THR A 403 -6.69 -26.31 -22.13
C THR A 403 -5.22 -26.17 -21.73
N ARG A 404 -4.52 -25.15 -22.25
CA ARG A 404 -3.12 -24.89 -21.87
C ARG A 404 -3.04 -24.58 -20.38
N ILE A 405 -1.99 -25.05 -19.73
CA ILE A 405 -1.74 -24.79 -18.31
C ILE A 405 -1.28 -23.34 -18.14
N LYS A 406 -1.88 -22.60 -17.21
CA LYS A 406 -1.57 -21.17 -16.99
C LYS A 406 -0.08 -20.93 -16.74
N PHE A 407 0.54 -21.76 -15.90
CA PHE A 407 1.97 -21.65 -15.59
C PHE A 407 2.87 -21.95 -16.80
N ASP A 408 2.50 -22.91 -17.66
CA ASP A 408 3.28 -23.21 -18.86
C ASP A 408 3.21 -22.05 -19.87
N LEU A 409 2.02 -21.49 -20.09
CA LEU A 409 1.83 -20.30 -20.91
C LEU A 409 2.67 -19.12 -20.40
N ALA A 410 2.64 -18.90 -19.09
CA ALA A 410 3.42 -17.88 -18.40
C ALA A 410 4.94 -18.03 -18.62
N ARG A 411 5.44 -19.27 -18.56
CA ARG A 411 6.85 -19.60 -18.78
C ARG A 411 7.27 -19.42 -20.24
N GLU A 412 6.43 -19.83 -21.18
CA GLU A 412 6.68 -19.64 -22.62
C GLU A 412 6.80 -18.16 -22.97
N GLU A 413 5.90 -17.33 -22.44
CA GLU A 413 5.95 -15.89 -22.66
C GLU A 413 7.17 -15.25 -22.02
N LEU A 414 7.52 -15.66 -20.79
CA LEU A 414 8.75 -15.20 -20.15
C LEU A 414 9.98 -15.52 -21.02
N ALA A 415 10.08 -16.73 -21.54
CA ALA A 415 11.22 -17.12 -22.38
C ALA A 415 11.34 -16.23 -23.64
N LYS A 416 10.22 -15.88 -24.27
CA LYS A 416 10.18 -14.93 -25.40
C LYS A 416 10.62 -13.54 -24.97
N THR A 417 10.06 -13.00 -23.89
CA THR A 417 10.40 -11.67 -23.38
C THR A 417 11.86 -11.57 -23.01
N LEU A 418 12.40 -12.54 -22.25
CA LEU A 418 13.81 -12.56 -21.84
C LEU A 418 14.74 -12.56 -23.05
N SER A 419 14.41 -13.32 -24.09
CA SER A 419 15.18 -13.37 -25.34
C SER A 419 15.11 -12.08 -26.15
N ALA A 420 14.06 -11.27 -25.94
CA ALA A 420 13.84 -10.00 -26.61
C ALA A 420 14.22 -8.78 -25.74
N LEU A 421 14.81 -8.98 -24.55
CA LEU A 421 15.22 -7.88 -23.69
C LEU A 421 16.29 -7.02 -24.39
N PRO A 422 16.21 -5.67 -24.26
CA PRO A 422 17.23 -4.78 -24.80
C PRO A 422 18.63 -5.06 -24.25
N LYS A 423 19.66 -4.78 -25.05
CA LYS A 423 21.06 -4.92 -24.62
C LYS A 423 21.33 -4.05 -23.38
N GLY A 424 21.91 -4.66 -22.35
CA GLY A 424 22.20 -4.01 -21.06
C GLY A 424 21.00 -3.93 -20.12
N ALA A 425 19.84 -4.49 -20.47
CA ALA A 425 18.76 -4.68 -19.50
C ALA A 425 19.19 -5.68 -18.42
N MET A 426 18.78 -5.43 -17.18
CA MET A 426 19.01 -6.33 -16.06
C MET A 426 17.71 -7.01 -15.67
N PHE A 427 17.77 -8.27 -15.28
CA PHE A 427 16.59 -9.01 -14.87
C PHE A 427 16.86 -10.05 -13.78
N ASN A 428 15.80 -10.49 -13.12
CA ASN A 428 15.77 -11.72 -12.34
C ASN A 428 14.36 -12.31 -12.42
N VAL A 429 14.24 -13.60 -12.09
CA VAL A 429 12.97 -14.33 -12.02
C VAL A 429 12.84 -14.88 -10.61
N GLY A 430 11.71 -14.60 -9.96
CA GLY A 430 11.46 -14.98 -8.58
C GLY A 430 10.05 -15.50 -8.36
N ALA A 431 9.85 -16.13 -7.21
CA ALA A 431 8.56 -16.60 -6.77
C ALA A 431 8.54 -16.72 -5.24
N TYR A 432 7.39 -16.37 -4.65
CA TYR A 432 7.16 -16.55 -3.22
C TYR A 432 5.97 -17.47 -2.99
N ARG A 433 6.08 -18.38 -2.02
CA ARG A 433 4.97 -19.24 -1.59
C ARG A 433 5.02 -19.58 -0.12
N TYR A 434 3.86 -20.01 0.39
CA TYR A 434 3.80 -20.89 1.55
C TYR A 434 3.80 -22.34 1.07
N SER A 435 4.72 -23.17 1.57
CA SER A 435 4.86 -24.58 1.18
C SER A 435 4.15 -25.57 2.11
N SER A 436 3.82 -25.16 3.34
CA SER A 436 3.02 -25.95 4.28
C SER A 436 1.86 -25.15 4.87
N GLN A 437 0.75 -25.84 5.09
CA GLN A 437 -0.42 -25.33 5.79
C GLN A 437 -0.16 -25.18 7.30
N TYR A 438 0.55 -26.15 7.89
CA TYR A 438 0.95 -26.17 9.29
C TYR A 438 2.19 -27.06 9.54
N PRO A 439 3.22 -26.58 10.27
CA PRO A 439 3.48 -25.18 10.56
C PRO A 439 3.70 -24.38 9.27
N PRO A 440 3.39 -23.08 9.22
CA PRO A 440 3.58 -22.29 8.01
C PRO A 440 5.07 -22.24 7.65
N GLN A 441 5.40 -22.78 6.49
CA GLN A 441 6.74 -22.70 5.91
C GLN A 441 6.71 -21.77 4.70
N THR A 442 7.67 -20.86 4.61
CA THR A 442 7.75 -19.84 3.56
C THR A 442 8.99 -20.06 2.71
N GLU A 443 8.86 -19.81 1.41
CA GLU A 443 9.94 -19.98 0.45
C GLU A 443 9.98 -18.77 -0.49
N TRP A 444 11.02 -17.96 -0.35
CA TRP A 444 11.40 -16.96 -1.35
C TRP A 444 12.49 -17.55 -2.24
N MET A 445 12.14 -17.81 -3.49
CA MET A 445 13.03 -18.46 -4.46
C MET A 445 13.27 -17.52 -5.63
N ARG A 446 14.51 -17.52 -6.15
CA ARG A 446 14.90 -16.70 -7.30
C ARG A 446 15.98 -17.39 -8.11
N ALA A 447 15.99 -17.13 -9.42
CA ALA A 447 16.99 -17.68 -10.34
C ALA A 447 18.41 -17.23 -9.95
N PHE A 448 18.56 -15.99 -9.49
CA PHE A 448 19.84 -15.43 -9.04
C PHE A 448 19.75 -14.95 -7.59
N SER A 449 20.49 -15.60 -6.69
CA SER A 449 20.46 -15.28 -5.26
C SER A 449 21.04 -13.90 -4.95
N ASP A 450 21.91 -13.36 -5.80
CA ASP A 450 22.52 -12.04 -5.63
C ASP A 450 21.78 -10.89 -6.33
N GLY A 451 20.55 -11.15 -6.83
CA GLY A 451 19.65 -10.14 -7.39
C GLY A 451 19.70 -10.03 -8.91
N VAL A 452 19.42 -8.86 -9.48
CA VAL A 452 19.32 -8.71 -10.96
C VAL A 452 20.67 -8.92 -11.68
N ARG A 453 20.62 -9.59 -12.83
CA ARG A 453 21.76 -9.90 -13.71
C ARG A 453 21.51 -9.35 -15.12
N GLU A 454 22.59 -9.04 -15.85
CA GLU A 454 22.47 -8.62 -17.25
C GLU A 454 21.78 -9.73 -18.07
N ALA A 455 20.94 -9.33 -19.03
CA ALA A 455 20.27 -10.18 -20.01
C ALA A 455 21.23 -10.81 -21.04
N ALA A 456 22.34 -11.39 -20.57
CA ALA A 456 23.26 -12.18 -21.36
C ALA A 456 22.65 -13.56 -21.68
N PRO A 457 22.97 -14.18 -22.83
CA PRO A 457 22.40 -15.47 -23.22
C PRO A 457 22.55 -16.57 -22.16
N ALA A 458 23.68 -16.60 -21.44
CA ALA A 458 23.91 -17.56 -20.36
C ALA A 458 22.95 -17.37 -19.16
N HIS A 459 22.70 -16.11 -18.76
CA HIS A 459 21.78 -15.81 -17.67
C HIS A 459 20.32 -16.06 -18.08
N ILE A 460 19.94 -15.69 -19.31
CA ILE A 460 18.61 -15.99 -19.86
C ILE A 460 18.35 -17.50 -19.84
N LYS A 461 19.32 -18.29 -20.32
CA LYS A 461 19.24 -19.75 -20.26
C LYS A 461 19.11 -20.25 -18.82
N ALA A 462 19.94 -19.77 -17.90
CA ALA A 462 19.91 -20.18 -16.50
C ALA A 462 18.56 -19.87 -15.83
N ALA A 463 17.97 -18.71 -16.09
CA ALA A 463 16.66 -18.34 -15.56
C ALA A 463 15.53 -19.20 -16.12
N ASN A 464 15.54 -19.47 -17.43
CA ASN A 464 14.58 -20.38 -18.07
C ASN A 464 14.71 -21.82 -17.56
N ASP A 465 15.94 -22.32 -17.41
CA ASP A 465 16.21 -23.65 -16.85
C ASP A 465 15.77 -23.74 -15.38
N TRP A 466 15.92 -22.65 -14.62
CA TRP A 466 15.49 -22.57 -13.23
C TRP A 466 13.98 -22.63 -13.10
N ILE A 467 13.24 -21.73 -13.76
CA ILE A 467 11.77 -21.66 -13.65
C ILE A 467 11.11 -22.95 -14.16
N ALA A 468 11.71 -23.60 -15.15
CA ALA A 468 11.23 -24.89 -15.67
C ALA A 468 11.29 -26.04 -14.64
N LYS A 469 12.13 -25.92 -13.60
CA LYS A 469 12.27 -26.91 -12.52
C LYS A 469 11.47 -26.54 -11.27
N VAL A 470 10.89 -25.35 -11.21
CA VAL A 470 10.12 -24.90 -10.05
C VAL A 470 8.77 -25.62 -10.02
N GLU A 471 8.50 -26.30 -8.92
CA GLU A 471 7.19 -26.94 -8.71
C GLU A 471 6.10 -25.91 -8.41
N VAL A 472 4.99 -25.97 -9.15
CA VAL A 472 3.79 -25.16 -8.89
C VAL A 472 2.97 -25.81 -7.79
N LYS A 473 3.22 -25.40 -6.56
CA LYS A 473 2.48 -25.84 -5.36
C LYS A 473 2.56 -24.78 -4.28
N GLY A 474 1.59 -24.85 -3.36
CA GLY A 474 1.51 -23.98 -2.20
C GLY A 474 0.38 -22.96 -2.30
N TRP A 475 0.47 -21.93 -1.48
CA TRP A 475 -0.52 -20.86 -1.38
C TRP A 475 0.08 -19.52 -1.79
N GLY A 476 -0.67 -18.76 -2.59
CA GLY A 476 -0.28 -17.44 -3.06
C GLY A 476 -0.24 -16.42 -1.92
N ALA A 477 0.83 -15.63 -1.86
CA ALA A 477 1.05 -14.60 -0.85
C ALA A 477 1.63 -13.36 -1.50
N PHE A 478 0.71 -12.50 -1.92
CA PHE A 478 0.99 -11.41 -2.86
C PHE A 478 1.80 -10.31 -2.23
N TYR A 479 1.55 -9.97 -0.96
CA TYR A 479 2.28 -8.89 -0.32
C TYR A 479 3.79 -9.17 -0.30
N GLU A 480 4.19 -10.37 0.12
CA GLU A 480 5.58 -10.80 0.13
C GLU A 480 6.14 -10.92 -1.29
N ALA A 481 5.39 -11.51 -2.22
CA ALA A 481 5.78 -11.60 -3.63
C ALA A 481 6.09 -10.22 -4.25
N LEU A 482 5.36 -9.18 -3.83
CA LEU A 482 5.52 -7.81 -4.32
C LEU A 482 6.54 -6.99 -3.54
N THR A 483 6.83 -7.33 -2.28
CA THR A 483 7.69 -6.53 -1.40
C THR A 483 9.09 -7.09 -1.19
N LEU A 484 9.29 -8.41 -1.22
CA LEU A 484 10.63 -9.01 -1.17
C LEU A 484 11.55 -8.59 -2.33
N PRO A 485 11.06 -8.36 -3.57
CA PRO A 485 11.89 -7.78 -4.62
C PRO A 485 12.44 -6.39 -4.30
N LEU A 486 11.80 -5.64 -3.40
CA LEU A 486 12.21 -4.27 -3.04
C LEU A 486 13.50 -4.23 -2.21
N ASP A 487 13.96 -5.37 -1.69
CA ASP A 487 15.24 -5.49 -0.97
C ASP A 487 16.45 -5.31 -1.91
N ASP A 488 16.29 -5.61 -3.20
CA ASP A 488 17.28 -5.28 -4.22
C ASP A 488 17.04 -3.86 -4.73
N ALA A 489 17.82 -2.90 -4.22
CA ALA A 489 17.72 -1.48 -4.60
C ALA A 489 17.92 -1.21 -6.10
N ARG A 490 18.44 -2.18 -6.85
CA ARG A 490 18.57 -2.09 -8.31
C ARG A 490 17.24 -2.37 -9.01
N VAL A 491 16.24 -2.99 -8.39
CA VAL A 491 14.96 -3.30 -9.04
C VAL A 491 14.17 -2.02 -9.25
N HIS A 492 13.83 -1.71 -10.51
CA HIS A 492 13.07 -0.53 -10.91
C HIS A 492 11.62 -0.87 -11.28
N ALA A 493 11.39 -2.11 -11.73
CA ALA A 493 10.06 -2.61 -12.04
C ALA A 493 9.85 -4.08 -11.66
N ILE A 494 8.63 -4.41 -11.27
CA ILE A 494 8.15 -5.75 -11.00
C ILE A 494 7.10 -6.09 -12.04
N TYR A 495 7.17 -7.30 -12.59
CA TYR A 495 6.15 -7.91 -13.45
C TYR A 495 5.58 -9.09 -12.69
N PHE A 496 4.48 -8.86 -11.98
CA PHE A 496 3.85 -9.86 -11.13
C PHE A 496 2.75 -10.60 -11.89
N MET A 497 2.84 -11.92 -11.92
CA MET A 497 1.92 -12.77 -12.64
C MET A 497 1.20 -13.73 -11.70
N SER A 498 -0.12 -13.68 -11.75
CA SER A 498 -0.99 -14.56 -10.97
C SER A 498 -2.34 -14.71 -11.67
N ASP A 499 -3.07 -15.75 -11.31
CA ASP A 499 -4.40 -16.05 -11.79
C ASP A 499 -5.51 -15.69 -10.79
N GLY A 500 -5.20 -15.00 -9.69
CA GLY A 500 -6.18 -14.86 -8.61
C GLY A 500 -5.87 -13.83 -7.53
N ALA A 501 -6.33 -14.15 -6.32
CA ALA A 501 -6.16 -13.40 -5.08
C ALA A 501 -5.25 -14.22 -4.11
N PRO A 502 -4.53 -13.56 -3.19
CA PRO A 502 -3.70 -14.24 -2.23
C PRO A 502 -4.56 -15.15 -1.35
N SER A 503 -4.03 -16.33 -1.05
CA SER A 503 -4.63 -17.27 -0.11
C SER A 503 -4.00 -17.18 1.28
N ARG A 504 -2.76 -16.67 1.36
CA ARG A 504 -1.96 -16.47 2.57
C ARG A 504 -1.10 -15.20 2.46
N GLY A 505 -0.26 -14.97 3.46
CA GLY A 505 0.63 -13.80 3.56
C GLY A 505 0.26 -12.90 4.73
N ALA A 506 1.12 -11.93 5.00
CA ALA A 506 0.94 -10.92 6.03
C ALA A 506 -0.38 -10.16 5.87
N TYR A 507 -0.82 -9.97 4.62
CA TYR A 507 -2.09 -9.33 4.28
C TYR A 507 -2.83 -10.15 3.22
N VAL A 508 -4.05 -10.59 3.55
CA VAL A 508 -4.92 -11.33 2.63
C VAL A 508 -6.10 -10.47 2.17
N LYS A 509 -6.64 -9.62 3.07
CA LYS A 509 -7.69 -8.65 2.70
C LYS A 509 -7.15 -7.61 1.71
N ARG A 510 -7.90 -7.39 0.62
CA ARG A 510 -7.53 -6.50 -0.49
C ARG A 510 -7.12 -5.11 -0.01
N GLU A 511 -7.94 -4.47 0.82
CA GLU A 511 -7.73 -3.11 1.28
C GLU A 511 -6.48 -2.99 2.15
N ASN A 512 -6.26 -3.96 3.04
CA ASN A 512 -5.10 -4.02 3.92
C ASN A 512 -3.81 -4.25 3.12
N LEU A 513 -3.84 -5.16 2.14
CA LEU A 513 -2.72 -5.41 1.25
C LEU A 513 -2.37 -4.17 0.44
N LEU A 514 -3.34 -3.53 -0.21
CA LEU A 514 -3.10 -2.33 -1.02
C LEU A 514 -2.57 -1.18 -0.15
N ALA A 515 -3.12 -0.98 1.05
CA ALA A 515 -2.63 0.03 1.98
C ALA A 515 -1.20 -0.26 2.45
N ALA A 516 -0.86 -1.52 2.75
CA ALA A 516 0.49 -1.92 3.13
C ALA A 516 1.48 -1.80 1.97
N LEU A 517 1.06 -2.18 0.77
CA LEU A 517 1.86 -2.05 -0.45
C LEU A 517 2.15 -0.57 -0.75
N ARG A 518 1.16 0.31 -0.65
CA ARG A 518 1.35 1.76 -0.82
C ARG A 518 2.36 2.33 0.17
N ARG A 519 2.35 1.87 1.43
CA ARG A 519 3.34 2.27 2.45
C ARG A 519 4.75 1.82 2.09
N ALA A 520 4.91 0.59 1.60
CA ALA A 520 6.20 0.07 1.14
C ALA A 520 6.71 0.85 -0.08
N LEU A 521 5.83 1.06 -1.05
CA LEU A 521 6.16 1.74 -2.30
C LEU A 521 6.55 3.20 -2.07
N ARG A 522 6.00 3.89 -1.06
CA ARG A 522 6.38 5.27 -0.71
C ARG A 522 7.89 5.49 -0.78
N PHE A 523 8.65 4.59 -0.17
CA PHE A 523 10.11 4.67 -0.14
C PHE A 523 10.76 3.85 -1.27
N SER A 524 10.15 2.77 -1.71
CA SER A 524 10.63 2.04 -2.89
C SER A 524 9.68 2.24 -4.07
N PRO A 525 9.76 3.39 -4.80
CA PRO A 525 8.89 3.70 -5.94
C PRO A 525 9.19 2.81 -7.14
N VAL A 526 9.04 1.50 -6.99
CA VAL A 526 9.19 0.50 -8.03
C VAL A 526 7.89 0.43 -8.81
N THR A 527 7.99 0.39 -10.14
CA THR A 527 6.80 0.22 -10.98
C THR A 527 6.29 -1.20 -10.84
N ILE A 528 5.05 -1.41 -10.38
CA ILE A 528 4.46 -2.76 -10.33
C ILE A 528 3.51 -2.92 -11.51
N ASN A 529 3.90 -3.77 -12.45
CA ASN A 529 3.02 -4.24 -13.51
C ASN A 529 2.44 -5.59 -13.13
N THR A 530 1.20 -5.83 -13.54
CA THR A 530 0.54 -7.11 -13.33
C THR A 530 0.15 -7.76 -14.65
N VAL A 531 0.25 -9.09 -14.68
CA VAL A 531 -0.31 -9.92 -15.73
C VAL A 531 -1.30 -10.86 -15.08
N THR A 532 -2.56 -10.74 -15.46
CA THR A 532 -3.62 -11.58 -14.90
C THR A 532 -4.06 -12.65 -15.89
N ILE A 533 -3.97 -13.91 -15.46
CA ILE A 533 -4.56 -15.06 -16.17
C ILE A 533 -5.85 -15.52 -15.45
N ALA A 534 -6.46 -14.60 -14.69
CA ALA A 534 -7.67 -14.86 -13.92
C ALA A 534 -8.91 -14.86 -14.82
N ASN A 535 -9.87 -15.74 -14.51
CA ASN A 535 -11.17 -15.79 -15.18
C ASN A 535 -12.28 -15.06 -14.41
N LYS A 536 -12.03 -14.67 -13.16
CA LYS A 536 -13.02 -14.03 -12.28
C LYS A 536 -12.82 -12.51 -12.28
N GLY A 537 -13.90 -11.76 -12.54
CA GLY A 537 -13.84 -10.28 -12.58
C GLY A 537 -13.22 -9.64 -11.34
N ARG A 538 -13.56 -10.13 -10.13
CA ARG A 538 -13.01 -9.60 -8.87
C ARG A 538 -11.50 -9.77 -8.73
N ASP A 539 -10.94 -10.87 -9.23
CA ASP A 539 -9.51 -11.16 -9.16
C ASP A 539 -8.75 -10.31 -10.19
N ILE A 540 -9.33 -10.13 -11.38
CA ILE A 540 -8.82 -9.22 -12.40
C ILE A 540 -8.75 -7.78 -11.87
N GLU A 541 -9.84 -7.29 -11.27
CA GLU A 541 -9.89 -5.95 -10.65
C GLU A 541 -8.83 -5.78 -9.56
N PHE A 542 -8.56 -6.84 -8.79
CA PHE A 542 -7.54 -6.76 -7.76
C PHE A 542 -6.13 -6.66 -8.34
N MET A 543 -5.82 -7.43 -9.40
CA MET A 543 -4.54 -7.31 -10.11
C MET A 543 -4.39 -5.92 -10.76
N GLU A 544 -5.48 -5.34 -11.28
CA GLU A 544 -5.48 -3.96 -11.77
C GLU A 544 -5.18 -2.95 -10.66
N ASP A 545 -5.76 -3.12 -9.48
CA ASP A 545 -5.50 -2.23 -8.35
C ASP A 545 -4.07 -2.35 -7.82
N ILE A 546 -3.51 -3.57 -7.77
CA ILE A 546 -2.09 -3.78 -7.45
C ILE A 546 -1.19 -3.02 -8.43
N ALA A 547 -1.46 -3.12 -9.74
CA ALA A 547 -0.71 -2.37 -10.73
C ALA A 547 -0.86 -0.85 -10.53
N LYS A 548 -2.08 -0.37 -10.26
CA LYS A 548 -2.33 1.05 -9.96
C LYS A 548 -1.52 1.54 -8.75
N GLU A 549 -1.42 0.76 -7.68
CA GLU A 549 -0.61 1.15 -6.51
C GLU A 549 0.87 1.37 -6.86
N GLY A 550 1.41 0.52 -7.73
CA GLY A 550 2.78 0.66 -8.25
C GLY A 550 2.91 1.63 -9.42
N GLY A 551 1.83 2.33 -9.81
CA GLY A 551 1.82 3.15 -11.01
C GLY A 551 2.13 2.36 -12.29
N GLY A 552 1.90 1.04 -12.32
CA GLY A 552 2.13 0.21 -13.50
C GLY A 552 0.87 -0.07 -14.32
N ALA A 553 1.01 -0.96 -15.29
CA ALA A 553 -0.08 -1.43 -16.13
C ALA A 553 -0.49 -2.86 -15.74
N CYS A 554 -1.77 -3.17 -15.94
CA CYS A 554 -2.31 -4.52 -15.85
C CYS A 554 -2.64 -5.01 -17.26
N SER A 555 -2.17 -6.19 -17.63
CA SER A 555 -2.54 -6.83 -18.89
C SER A 555 -3.37 -8.09 -18.69
N LYS A 556 -4.28 -8.29 -19.66
CA LYS A 556 -5.15 -9.44 -19.80
C LYS A 556 -4.74 -10.15 -21.10
N PRO A 557 -3.94 -11.22 -21.03
CA PRO A 557 -3.41 -11.91 -22.22
C PRO A 557 -4.45 -12.49 -23.19
N LEU A 558 -5.72 -12.57 -22.76
CA LEU A 558 -6.76 -13.38 -23.41
C LEU A 558 -7.91 -12.56 -24.00
N ASN A 559 -7.72 -11.24 -24.15
CA ASN A 559 -8.66 -10.37 -24.86
C ASN A 559 -8.07 -9.84 -26.16
#